data_AF-A0A6L8EVQ3-F1
#
_entry.id   AF-A0A6L8EVQ3-F1
#
_cell.length_a   1.000
_cell.length_b   1.000
_cell.length_c   1.000
_cell.angle_alpha   90.00
_cell.angle_beta   90.00
_cell.angle_gamma   90.00
#
_symmetry.space_group_name_H-M   'P 1'
#
loop_
_entity.id
_entity.type
_entity.pdbx_description
1 polymer ?
#
loop_
_entity_poly.entity_id
_entity_poly.type
_entity_poly.pdbx_seq_one_letter_code
_entity_poly.pdbx_strand_id
1 'polypeptide(L)'
;MATVVGLCSDKRVIGPKLHSVIDIVDGQQRLTTLVLLLKAIERKLACSQPDDARDLQRLLVKGDDLALILLQTNHDSSNYCANYLRYGDAPAVSDAQTLADKTLLNAIHECKSFVDKWNYPMELLTIVQNQLHFIFYQITNEASVHTVFETLNDRGLDVSWLDKLKNRLMAVYFYHQA
;
A
#
# COMPACT_ATOMS: atom_id res chain seq x y z
N MET A 1 9.82 -8.81 -12.14
CA MET A 1 9.63 -9.33 -10.77
C MET A 1 9.21 -8.16 -9.89
N ALA A 2 8.11 -8.26 -9.13
CA ALA A 2 7.59 -7.12 -8.36
C ALA A 2 8.31 -7.00 -7.01
N THR A 3 9.20 -6.02 -6.86
CA THR A 3 9.99 -5.81 -5.63
C THR A 3 9.43 -4.71 -4.74
N VAL A 4 9.21 -4.96 -3.46
CA VAL A 4 8.89 -3.95 -2.45
C VAL A 4 10.11 -3.79 -1.55
N VAL A 5 10.53 -2.55 -1.32
CA VAL A 5 11.66 -2.22 -0.44
C VAL A 5 11.13 -1.55 0.81
N GLY A 6 11.51 -2.08 1.96
CA GLY A 6 11.14 -1.52 3.27
C GLY A 6 12.36 -1.20 4.12
N LEU A 7 12.37 -0.03 4.75
CA LEU A 7 13.32 0.32 5.81
C LEU A 7 12.69 -0.04 7.16
N CYS A 8 13.39 -0.83 7.97
CA CYS A 8 12.97 -1.09 9.34
C CYS A 8 13.30 0.13 10.20
N SER A 9 12.29 0.87 10.63
CA SER A 9 12.47 2.09 11.43
C SER A 9 12.35 1.81 12.93
N ASP A 10 11.14 1.46 13.39
CA ASP A 10 10.83 1.39 14.82
C ASP A 10 10.06 0.12 15.23
N LYS A 11 9.89 -0.09 16.54
CA LYS A 11 8.93 -1.07 17.08
C LYS A 11 7.76 -0.34 17.74
N ARG A 12 6.53 -0.73 17.38
CA ARG A 12 5.30 -0.23 18.00
C ARG A 12 4.56 -1.36 18.72
N VAL A 13 4.03 -1.06 19.89
CA VAL A 13 3.17 -1.98 20.64
C VAL A 13 1.73 -1.77 20.22
N ILE A 14 1.05 -2.85 19.82
CA ILE A 14 -0.36 -2.86 19.42
C ILE A 14 -1.06 -3.92 20.26
N GLY A 15 -1.88 -3.49 21.23
CA GLY A 15 -2.40 -4.39 22.26
C GLY A 15 -1.25 -5.06 23.02
N PRO A 16 -1.24 -6.40 23.19
CA PRO A 16 -0.15 -7.11 23.87
C PRO A 16 1.04 -7.45 22.94
N LYS A 17 0.97 -7.14 21.64
CA LYS A 17 1.96 -7.58 20.64
C LYS A 17 2.90 -6.45 20.23
N LEU A 18 4.19 -6.78 20.12
CA LEU A 18 5.21 -5.91 19.57
C LEU A 18 5.31 -6.11 18.05
N HIS A 19 5.22 -5.03 17.29
CA HIS A 19 5.27 -5.02 15.84
C HIS A 19 6.43 -4.15 15.34
N SER A 20 7.13 -4.59 14.31
CA SER A 20 8.09 -3.74 13.60
C SER A 20 7.35 -2.83 12.61
N VAL A 21 7.70 -1.55 12.62
CA VAL A 21 7.28 -0.56 11.62
C VAL A 21 8.25 -0.63 10.45
N ILE A 22 7.69 -0.65 9.25
CA ILE A 22 8.44 -0.73 8.01
C ILE A 22 8.03 0.46 7.15
N ASP A 23 8.98 1.34 6.85
CA ASP A 23 8.78 2.44 5.92
C ASP A 23 9.03 1.95 4.51
N ILE A 24 8.01 2.03 3.66
CA ILE A 24 8.12 1.57 2.28
C ILE A 24 8.91 2.61 1.48
N VAL A 25 10.12 2.25 1.09
CA VAL A 25 11.04 3.08 0.29
C VAL A 25 10.64 3.05 -1.19
N ASP A 26 10.39 1.85 -1.71
CA ASP A 26 9.95 1.61 -3.09
C ASP A 26 8.85 0.54 -3.10
N GLY A 27 7.93 0.68 -4.06
CA GLY A 27 6.77 -0.20 -4.20
C GLY A 27 5.50 0.33 -3.52
N GLN A 28 5.50 1.59 -3.09
CA GLN A 28 4.34 2.23 -2.46
C GLN A 28 3.07 2.11 -3.31
N GLN A 29 3.13 2.49 -4.59
CA GLN A 29 1.97 2.40 -5.50
C GLN A 29 1.48 0.96 -5.67
N ARG A 30 2.40 0.00 -5.81
CA ARG A 30 2.08 -1.43 -5.97
C ARG A 30 1.36 -1.99 -4.75
N LEU A 31 1.85 -1.64 -3.56
CA LEU A 31 1.26 -2.07 -2.29
C LEU A 31 -0.11 -1.43 -2.05
N THR A 32 -0.25 -0.13 -2.36
CA THR A 32 -1.53 0.58 -2.29
C THR A 32 -2.56 -0.06 -3.21
N THR A 33 -2.23 -0.30 -4.48
CA THR A 33 -3.15 -0.95 -5.43
C THR A 33 -3.57 -2.34 -4.96
N LEU A 34 -2.63 -3.15 -4.45
CA LEU A 34 -2.95 -4.47 -3.90
C LEU A 34 -3.97 -4.37 -2.76
N VAL A 35 -3.79 -3.44 -1.83
CA VAL A 35 -4.69 -3.28 -0.69
C VAL A 35 -6.07 -2.76 -1.11
N LEU A 36 -6.14 -1.82 -2.06
CA LEU A 36 -7.41 -1.37 -2.63
C LEU A 36 -8.15 -2.49 -3.37
N LEU A 37 -7.41 -3.32 -4.10
CA LEU A 37 -7.94 -4.50 -4.80
C LEU A 37 -8.50 -5.52 -3.81
N LEU A 38 -7.76 -5.87 -2.74
CA LEU A 38 -8.24 -6.78 -1.70
C LEU A 38 -9.51 -6.25 -1.03
N LYS A 39 -9.60 -4.95 -0.76
CA LYS A 39 -10.84 -4.35 -0.22
C LYS A 39 -12.00 -4.43 -1.22
N ALA A 40 -11.74 -4.24 -2.52
CA ALA A 40 -12.78 -4.41 -3.54
C ALA A 40 -13.29 -5.87 -3.60
N ILE A 41 -12.38 -6.85 -3.50
CA ILE A 41 -12.72 -8.28 -3.43
C ILE A 41 -13.55 -8.58 -2.18
N GLU A 42 -13.13 -8.09 -1.01
CA GLU A 42 -13.87 -8.23 0.25
C GLU A 42 -15.32 -7.76 0.11
N ARG A 43 -15.52 -6.56 -0.46
CA ARG A 43 -16.87 -6.01 -0.65
C ARG A 43 -17.74 -6.85 -1.57
N LYS A 44 -17.17 -7.43 -2.64
CA LYS A 44 -17.91 -8.30 -3.54
C LYS A 44 -18.25 -9.63 -2.88
N LEU A 45 -17.33 -10.17 -2.08
CA LEU A 45 -17.56 -11.38 -1.29
C LEU A 45 -18.60 -11.17 -0.20
N ALA A 46 -18.72 -9.98 0.39
CA ALA A 46 -19.70 -9.72 1.45
C ALA A 46 -21.15 -10.06 1.06
N CYS A 47 -21.48 -10.02 -0.23
CA CYS A 47 -22.81 -10.38 -0.75
C CYS A 47 -23.03 -11.90 -0.89
N SER A 48 -21.97 -12.68 -1.15
CA SER A 48 -22.08 -14.12 -1.46
C SER A 48 -21.49 -15.03 -0.38
N GLN A 49 -20.42 -14.60 0.27
CA GLN A 49 -19.54 -15.35 1.17
C GLN A 49 -19.09 -14.46 2.34
N PRO A 50 -19.98 -14.19 3.31
CA PRO A 50 -19.76 -13.19 4.36
C PRO A 50 -18.65 -13.57 5.34
N ASP A 51 -18.41 -14.86 5.58
CA ASP A 51 -17.34 -15.32 6.48
C ASP A 51 -15.95 -15.05 5.89
N ASP A 52 -15.74 -15.39 4.61
CA ASP A 52 -14.50 -15.10 3.88
C ASP A 52 -14.24 -13.59 3.79
N ALA A 53 -15.29 -12.79 3.54
CA ALA A 53 -15.21 -11.33 3.53
C ALA A 53 -14.77 -10.78 4.89
N ARG A 54 -15.33 -11.31 5.99
CA ARG A 54 -14.95 -10.88 7.35
C ARG A 54 -13.50 -11.21 7.68
N ASP A 55 -13.01 -12.37 7.25
CA ASP A 55 -11.60 -12.72 7.47
C ASP A 55 -10.65 -11.86 6.64
N LEU A 56 -11.02 -11.54 5.40
CA LEU A 56 -10.27 -10.59 4.59
C LEU A 56 -10.30 -9.17 5.19
N GLN A 57 -11.44 -8.73 5.73
CA GLN A 57 -11.54 -7.44 6.42
C GLN A 57 -10.62 -7.35 7.64
N ARG A 58 -10.53 -8.43 8.44
CA ARG A 58 -9.62 -8.52 9.60
C ARG A 58 -8.14 -8.49 9.22
N LEU A 59 -7.80 -8.97 8.02
CA LEU A 59 -6.45 -8.87 7.47
C LEU A 59 -6.09 -7.41 7.17
N LEU A 60 -7.03 -6.65 6.59
CA LEU A 60 -6.82 -5.28 6.14
C LEU A 60 -6.89 -4.25 7.29
N VAL A 61 -7.79 -4.45 8.24
CA VAL A 61 -8.06 -3.52 9.35
C VAL A 61 -8.03 -4.29 10.68
N LYS A 62 -7.13 -3.90 11.58
CA LYS A 62 -7.01 -4.51 12.92
C LYS A 62 -7.66 -3.65 14.01
N GLY A 63 -8.66 -4.21 14.69
CA GLY A 63 -9.29 -3.66 15.91
C GLY A 63 -10.36 -2.60 15.64
N ASP A 64 -11.12 -2.24 16.69
CA ASP A 64 -12.40 -1.54 16.52
C ASP A 64 -12.37 0.00 16.73
N ASP A 65 -11.47 0.61 17.52
CA ASP A 65 -11.61 2.05 17.81
C ASP A 65 -10.33 2.92 17.63
N LEU A 66 -9.15 2.30 17.52
CA LEU A 66 -7.87 2.98 17.21
C LEU A 66 -7.22 2.38 15.95
N ALA A 67 -8.07 1.78 15.10
CA ALA A 67 -7.71 0.84 14.04
C ALA A 67 -6.46 1.28 13.28
N LEU A 68 -5.35 0.59 13.54
CA LEU A 68 -4.14 0.73 12.76
C LEU A 68 -4.45 0.17 11.38
N ILE A 69 -4.67 1.08 10.45
CA ILE A 69 -4.56 0.75 9.04
C ILE A 69 -3.10 0.34 8.87
N LEU A 70 -2.87 -0.91 8.49
CA LEU A 70 -1.52 -1.45 8.32
C LEU A 70 -0.72 -0.66 7.27
N LEU A 71 -1.41 0.08 6.41
CA LEU A 71 -0.86 1.10 5.54
C LEU A 71 -1.26 2.51 6.01
N GLN A 72 -0.28 3.28 6.48
CA GLN A 72 -0.42 4.71 6.66
C GLN A 72 0.21 5.39 5.45
N THR A 73 -0.55 6.22 4.74
CA THR A 73 0.04 7.03 3.66
C THR A 73 0.45 8.38 4.24
N ASN A 74 1.59 8.90 3.79
CA ASN A 74 2.19 10.13 4.32
C ASN A 74 1.33 11.39 4.09
N HIS A 75 0.26 11.30 3.28
CA HIS A 75 -0.54 12.44 2.82
C HIS A 75 -2.06 12.20 2.84
N ASP A 76 -2.60 11.24 3.61
CA ASP A 76 -4.06 11.03 3.71
C ASP A 76 -4.75 12.08 4.60
N SER A 77 -4.61 13.37 4.29
CA SER A 77 -5.32 14.45 5.00
C SER A 77 -6.85 14.34 4.82
N SER A 78 -7.28 13.73 3.73
CA SER A 78 -8.68 13.54 3.32
C SER A 78 -9.31 12.25 3.84
N ASN A 79 -8.51 11.33 4.41
CA ASN A 79 -8.94 10.02 4.94
C ASN A 79 -9.65 9.12 3.90
N TYR A 80 -9.50 9.36 2.59
CA TYR A 80 -10.21 8.58 1.58
C TYR A 80 -9.79 7.10 1.58
N CYS A 81 -8.49 6.84 1.73
CA CYS A 81 -7.99 5.45 1.78
C CYS A 81 -8.49 4.77 3.06
N ALA A 82 -8.34 5.47 4.17
CA ALA A 82 -8.81 5.01 5.48
C ALA A 82 -10.31 4.66 5.50
N ASN A 83 -11.15 5.55 4.99
CA ASN A 83 -12.60 5.37 4.96
C ASN A 83 -13.00 4.26 3.98
N TYR A 84 -12.32 4.17 2.83
CA TYR A 84 -12.54 3.06 1.91
C TYR A 84 -12.21 1.70 2.54
N LEU A 85 -11.09 1.59 3.27
CA LEU A 85 -10.69 0.33 3.91
C LEU A 85 -11.61 -0.06 5.08
N ARG A 86 -12.08 0.92 5.86
CA ARG A 86 -12.98 0.65 7.00
C ARG A 86 -14.41 0.40 6.57
N TYR A 87 -14.98 1.31 5.79
CA TYR A 87 -16.42 1.36 5.52
C TYR A 87 -16.77 1.02 4.08
N GLY A 88 -15.78 0.97 3.19
CA GLY A 88 -16.01 0.80 1.75
C GLY A 88 -16.47 2.09 1.06
N ASP A 89 -16.25 3.24 1.68
CA ASP A 89 -16.64 4.53 1.11
C ASP A 89 -15.85 4.82 -0.18
N ALA A 90 -16.56 5.07 -1.27
CA ALA A 90 -15.96 5.43 -2.56
C ALA A 90 -16.64 6.69 -3.12
N PRO A 91 -16.29 7.88 -2.60
CA PRO A 91 -16.81 9.16 -3.08
C PRO A 91 -16.55 9.39 -4.58
N ALA A 92 -17.25 10.36 -5.16
CA ALA A 92 -17.04 10.69 -6.56
C ALA A 92 -15.66 11.35 -6.74
N VAL A 93 -15.04 11.12 -7.90
CA VAL A 93 -13.73 11.71 -8.23
C VAL A 93 -13.78 13.24 -8.25
N SER A 94 -14.96 13.82 -8.46
CA SER A 94 -15.23 15.27 -8.36
C SER A 94 -15.04 15.84 -6.95
N ASP A 95 -15.13 15.00 -5.91
CA ASP A 95 -15.04 15.43 -4.52
C ASP A 95 -13.58 15.65 -4.08
N ALA A 96 -12.62 15.17 -4.89
CA ALA A 96 -11.19 15.29 -4.66
C ALA A 96 -10.74 16.76 -4.58
N GLN A 97 -10.04 17.10 -3.49
CA GLN A 97 -9.46 18.44 -3.30
C GLN A 97 -8.05 18.54 -3.89
N THR A 98 -7.31 17.44 -3.91
CA THR A 98 -5.94 17.40 -4.43
C THR A 98 -5.79 16.42 -5.59
N LEU A 99 -4.68 16.54 -6.34
CA LEU A 99 -4.35 15.56 -7.38
C LEU A 99 -4.11 14.16 -6.80
N ALA A 100 -3.56 14.08 -5.58
CA ALA A 100 -3.35 12.82 -4.87
C ALA A 100 -4.69 12.15 -4.55
N ASP A 101 -5.66 12.91 -4.02
CA ASP A 101 -7.02 12.42 -3.77
C ASP A 101 -7.68 11.93 -5.05
N LYS A 102 -7.55 12.69 -6.14
CA LYS A 102 -8.11 12.33 -7.43
C LYS A 102 -7.52 11.01 -7.94
N THR A 103 -6.21 10.83 -7.79
CA THR A 103 -5.50 9.60 -8.20
C THR A 103 -5.95 8.41 -7.35
N LEU A 104 -6.07 8.61 -6.04
CA LEU A 104 -6.53 7.58 -5.11
C LEU A 104 -7.99 7.17 -5.37
N LEU A 105 -8.91 8.13 -5.53
CA LEU A 105 -10.31 7.85 -5.84
C LEU A 105 -10.46 7.15 -7.19
N ASN A 106 -9.71 7.57 -8.21
CA ASN A 106 -9.66 6.85 -9.48
C ASN A 106 -9.22 5.39 -9.29
N ALA A 107 -8.14 5.15 -8.53
CA ALA A 107 -7.65 3.80 -8.27
C ALA A 107 -8.69 2.94 -7.52
N ILE A 108 -9.42 3.53 -6.56
CA ILE A 108 -10.53 2.85 -5.86
C ILE A 108 -11.60 2.43 -6.86
N HIS A 109 -12.08 3.35 -7.71
CA HIS A 109 -13.11 3.06 -8.70
C HIS A 109 -12.65 2.06 -9.76
N GLU A 110 -11.39 2.14 -10.20
CA GLU A 110 -10.80 1.19 -11.13
C GLU A 110 -10.72 -0.21 -10.53
N CYS A 111 -10.25 -0.36 -9.28
CA CYS A 111 -10.22 -1.65 -8.59
C CYS A 111 -11.62 -2.23 -8.42
N LYS A 112 -12.61 -1.40 -8.04
CA LYS A 112 -14.02 -1.84 -7.95
C LYS A 112 -14.53 -2.33 -9.29
N SER A 113 -14.38 -1.51 -10.34
CA SER A 113 -14.82 -1.87 -11.70
C SER A 113 -14.13 -3.14 -12.22
N PHE A 114 -12.84 -3.31 -11.90
CA PHE A 114 -12.10 -4.53 -12.23
C PHE A 114 -12.74 -5.74 -11.54
N VAL A 115 -12.90 -5.71 -10.22
CA VAL A 115 -13.48 -6.82 -9.44
C VAL A 115 -14.94 -7.09 -9.82
N ASP A 116 -15.72 -6.06 -10.14
CA ASP A 116 -17.12 -6.19 -10.56
C ASP A 116 -17.27 -7.02 -11.84
N LYS A 117 -16.29 -6.97 -12.74
CA LYS A 117 -16.26 -7.77 -13.98
C LYS A 117 -15.93 -9.26 -13.76
N TRP A 118 -15.42 -9.64 -12.58
CA TRP A 118 -15.07 -11.04 -12.28
C TRP A 118 -16.28 -11.81 -11.74
N ASN A 119 -16.74 -12.85 -12.43
CA ASN A 119 -17.92 -13.59 -11.99
C ASN A 119 -17.72 -14.33 -10.65
N TYR A 120 -16.49 -14.80 -10.39
CA TYR A 120 -16.15 -15.59 -9.20
C TYR A 120 -15.09 -14.87 -8.35
N PRO A 121 -15.50 -14.04 -7.37
CA PRO A 121 -14.55 -13.26 -6.56
C PRO A 121 -13.59 -14.12 -5.72
N MET A 122 -13.99 -15.35 -5.34
CA MET A 122 -13.09 -16.27 -4.64
C MET A 122 -11.95 -16.80 -5.51
N GLU A 123 -12.20 -17.01 -6.79
CA GLU A 123 -11.15 -17.40 -7.73
C GLU A 123 -10.11 -16.28 -7.83
N LEU A 124 -10.58 -15.04 -7.95
CA LEU A 124 -9.70 -13.87 -7.95
C LEU A 124 -8.90 -13.76 -6.65
N LEU A 125 -9.54 -13.94 -5.49
CA LEU A 125 -8.84 -13.95 -4.20
C LEU A 125 -7.77 -15.05 -4.15
N THR A 126 -8.09 -16.24 -4.64
CA THR A 126 -7.15 -17.38 -4.70
C THR A 126 -5.95 -17.07 -5.58
N ILE A 127 -6.16 -16.41 -6.72
CA ILE A 127 -5.07 -15.95 -7.62
C ILE A 127 -4.20 -14.93 -6.89
N VAL A 128 -4.80 -13.90 -6.28
CA VAL A 128 -4.06 -12.83 -5.60
C VAL A 128 -3.25 -13.39 -4.42
N GLN A 129 -3.78 -14.35 -3.67
CA GLN A 129 -3.08 -14.91 -2.52
C GLN A 129 -1.99 -15.92 -2.88
N ASN A 130 -2.17 -16.69 -3.96
CA ASN A 130 -1.31 -17.85 -4.24
C ASN A 130 -0.44 -17.72 -5.50
N GLN A 131 -0.72 -16.75 -6.38
CA GLN A 131 -0.02 -16.61 -7.66
C GLN A 131 0.65 -15.24 -7.84
N LEU A 132 0.29 -14.24 -7.02
CA LEU A 132 0.95 -12.95 -7.03
C LEU A 132 2.13 -12.94 -6.06
N HIS A 133 3.35 -12.94 -6.61
CA HIS A 133 4.57 -12.96 -5.81
C HIS A 133 5.27 -11.60 -5.77
N PHE A 134 5.61 -11.17 -4.56
CA PHE A 134 6.47 -10.01 -4.32
C PHE A 134 7.83 -10.45 -3.78
N ILE A 135 8.90 -9.81 -4.23
CA ILE A 135 10.15 -9.81 -3.47
C ILE A 135 10.03 -8.72 -2.42
N PHE A 136 10.13 -9.07 -1.15
CA PHE A 136 10.29 -8.08 -0.10
C PHE A 136 11.77 -7.96 0.27
N TYR A 137 12.35 -6.79 0.06
CA TYR A 137 13.73 -6.49 0.44
C TYR A 137 13.74 -5.52 1.62
N GLN A 138 14.21 -6.02 2.77
CA GLN A 138 14.27 -5.23 3.99
C GLN A 138 15.66 -4.63 4.18
N ILE A 139 15.71 -3.33 4.43
CA ILE A 139 16.90 -2.56 4.73
C ILE A 139 16.91 -2.25 6.23
N THR A 140 18.06 -2.45 6.87
CA THR A 140 18.27 -2.11 8.28
C THR A 140 19.11 -0.86 8.47
N ASN A 141 19.87 -0.44 7.45
CA ASN A 141 20.71 0.76 7.47
C ASN A 141 20.14 1.79 6.49
N GLU A 142 19.68 2.93 7.02
CA GLU A 142 19.13 4.04 6.25
C GLU A 142 20.10 4.57 5.19
N ALA A 143 21.42 4.56 5.46
CA ALA A 143 22.44 4.99 4.49
C ALA A 143 22.49 4.11 3.22
N SER A 144 22.00 2.85 3.30
CA SER A 144 21.95 1.91 2.17
C SER A 144 20.70 2.07 1.30
N VAL A 145 19.71 2.85 1.75
CA VAL A 145 18.44 3.08 1.04
C VAL A 145 18.67 3.66 -0.35
N HIS A 146 19.56 4.65 -0.48
CA HIS A 146 19.89 5.29 -1.74
C HIS A 146 20.45 4.30 -2.77
N THR A 147 21.45 3.52 -2.38
CA THR A 147 22.12 2.55 -3.28
C THR A 147 21.13 1.49 -3.77
N VAL A 148 20.26 1.01 -2.90
CA VAL A 148 19.24 0.02 -3.26
C VAL A 148 18.20 0.62 -4.21
N PHE A 149 17.78 1.86 -3.95
CA PHE A 149 16.86 2.57 -4.84
C PHE A 149 17.44 2.76 -6.25
N GLU A 150 18.68 3.25 -6.37
CA GLU A 150 19.33 3.42 -7.68
C GLU A 150 19.46 2.08 -8.41
N THR A 151 19.96 1.05 -7.71
CA THR A 151 20.22 -0.27 -8.31
C THR A 151 18.94 -0.96 -8.81
N LEU A 152 17.81 -0.76 -8.13
CA LEU A 152 16.53 -1.34 -8.54
C LEU A 152 15.93 -0.62 -9.75
N ASN A 153 16.12 0.70 -9.83
CA ASN A 153 15.55 1.53 -10.88
C ASN A 153 16.34 1.50 -12.19
N ASP A 154 17.64 1.23 -12.13
CA ASP A 154 18.48 1.05 -13.33
C ASP A 154 18.07 -0.18 -14.19
N ARG A 155 17.13 -1.01 -13.74
CA ARG A 155 16.78 -2.30 -14.38
C ARG A 155 15.50 -2.29 -15.23
N GLY A 156 14.86 -1.17 -15.54
CA GLY A 156 13.69 -1.25 -16.45
C GLY A 156 13.02 0.02 -16.95
N LEU A 157 13.02 1.14 -16.23
CA LEU A 157 12.45 2.42 -16.68
C LEU A 157 13.27 3.58 -16.11
N ASP A 158 13.60 4.56 -16.96
CA ASP A 158 14.40 5.71 -16.54
C ASP A 158 13.64 6.54 -15.50
N VAL A 159 14.17 6.57 -14.27
CA VAL A 159 13.64 7.44 -13.21
C VAL A 159 13.83 8.90 -13.60
N SER A 160 12.84 9.73 -13.29
CA SER A 160 12.91 11.16 -13.62
C SER A 160 14.16 11.78 -13.01
N TRP A 161 14.78 12.73 -13.73
CA TRP A 161 15.97 13.42 -13.24
C TRP A 161 15.74 14.12 -11.89
N LEU A 162 14.51 14.57 -11.62
CA LEU A 162 14.10 15.16 -10.35
C LEU A 162 14.11 14.16 -9.21
N ASP A 163 13.64 12.93 -9.45
CA ASP A 163 13.68 11.87 -8.44
C ASP A 163 15.12 11.41 -8.17
N LYS A 164 15.96 11.32 -9.22
CA LYS A 164 17.41 11.07 -9.07
C LYS A 164 18.07 12.17 -8.23
N LEU A 165 17.77 13.44 -8.51
CA LEU A 165 18.28 14.58 -7.74
C LEU A 165 17.80 14.55 -6.27
N LYS A 166 16.50 14.33 -6.06
CA LYS A 166 15.90 14.23 -4.72
C LYS A 166 16.60 13.15 -3.90
N ASN A 167 16.75 11.96 -4.46
CA ASN A 167 17.40 10.86 -3.75
C ASN A 167 18.85 11.17 -3.41
N ARG A 168 19.59 11.77 -4.35
CA ARG A 168 20.97 12.15 -4.10
C ARG A 168 21.10 13.22 -3.00
N LEU A 169 20.19 14.19 -2.95
CA LEU A 169 20.12 15.18 -1.87
C LEU A 169 19.81 14.52 -0.52
N MET A 170 18.87 13.57 -0.48
CA MET A 170 18.57 12.82 0.74
C MET A 170 19.79 12.02 1.20
N ALA A 171 20.50 11.36 0.27
CA ALA A 171 21.74 10.64 0.59
C ALA A 171 22.78 11.56 1.23
N VAL A 172 23.07 12.71 0.61
CA VAL A 172 24.03 13.70 1.13
C VAL A 172 23.64 14.16 2.54
N TYR A 173 22.36 14.43 2.78
CA TYR A 173 21.86 14.82 4.10
C TYR A 173 22.14 13.74 5.16
N PHE A 174 21.80 12.48 4.87
CA PHE A 174 21.99 11.38 5.82
C PHE A 174 23.47 11.04 6.05
N TYR A 175 24.32 11.16 5.03
CA TYR A 175 25.78 10.97 5.19
C TYR A 175 26.43 12.04 6.08
N HIS A 176 25.85 13.23 6.20
CA HIS A 176 26.38 14.32 7.02
C HIS A 176 25.81 14.41 8.45
N GLN A 177 24.84 13.55 8.81
CA GLN A 177 24.31 13.44 10.17
C GLN A 177 24.90 12.27 10.98
N ALA A 178 25.72 11.42 10.35
CA ALA A 178 26.43 10.31 10.98
C ALA A 178 27.82 10.71 11.50
#